data_AF-A0A2C5ZJ90-F1
#
_entry.id   AF-A0A2C5ZJ90-F1
#
_cell.length_a   1.000
_cell.length_b   1.000
_cell.length_c   1.000
_cell.angle_alpha   90.00
_cell.angle_beta   90.00
_cell.angle_gamma   90.00
#
_symmetry.space_group_name_H-M   'P 1'
#
loop_
_entity.id
_entity.type
_entity.pdbx_description
1 polymer ?
#
loop_
_entity_poly.entity_id
_entity_poly.type
_entity_poly.pdbx_seq_one_letter_code
_entity_poly.pdbx_strand_id
1 'polypeptide(L)'
;MVAKYPEKPTAEERKTLELFFLTFGKLYPCGDCARHFRGLLKQMPPQTSSRNAAAGWLCEVHNRVHKRLKQDIFDCNKIGDFYDCGCGDDKKYSKKGGKDSQDSKDKTSVKDKTTKDDEELKEEIKRT
;
A
#
# COMPACT_ATOMS: atom_id res chain seq x y z
N MET A 1 -2.84 0.22 -5.18
CA MET A 1 -4.21 0.61 -5.61
C MET A 1 -5.23 -0.51 -5.39
N VAL A 2 -5.02 -1.71 -5.93
CA VAL A 2 -6.02 -2.79 -5.90
C VAL A 2 -6.29 -3.31 -4.50
N ALA A 3 -5.34 -3.16 -3.56
CA ALA A 3 -5.55 -3.45 -2.14
C ALA A 3 -6.71 -2.66 -1.49
N LYS A 4 -7.01 -1.46 -2.00
CA LYS A 4 -8.12 -0.61 -1.54
C LYS A 4 -9.41 -0.80 -2.33
N TYR A 5 -9.38 -1.53 -3.43
CA TYR A 5 -10.55 -1.76 -4.27
C TYR A 5 -11.66 -2.47 -3.47
N PRO A 6 -12.96 -2.20 -3.69
CA PRO A 6 -14.03 -2.83 -2.90
C PRO A 6 -14.10 -4.34 -3.11
N GLU A 7 -14.50 -5.08 -2.08
CA GLU A 7 -14.80 -6.51 -2.23
C GLU A 7 -16.05 -6.74 -3.09
N LYS A 8 -17.02 -5.83 -3.01
CA LYS A 8 -18.25 -5.84 -3.80
C LYS A 8 -18.36 -4.53 -4.60
N PRO A 9 -17.65 -4.40 -5.71
CA PRO A 9 -17.63 -3.18 -6.49
C PRO A 9 -18.92 -2.99 -7.30
N THR A 10 -19.31 -1.73 -7.46
CA THR A 10 -20.38 -1.30 -8.37
C THR A 10 -19.96 -1.46 -9.84
N ALA A 11 -20.92 -1.42 -10.77
CA ALA A 11 -20.62 -1.51 -12.20
C ALA A 11 -19.69 -0.37 -12.67
N GLU A 12 -19.82 0.83 -12.09
CA GLU A 12 -18.98 1.98 -12.41
C GLU A 12 -17.54 1.78 -11.91
N GLU A 13 -17.34 1.30 -10.69
CA GLU A 13 -16.01 1.01 -10.14
C GLU A 13 -15.29 -0.07 -10.95
N ARG A 14 -16.02 -1.10 -11.40
CA ARG A 14 -15.50 -2.14 -12.28
C ARG A 14 -14.99 -1.58 -13.60
N LYS A 15 -15.82 -0.78 -14.25
CA LYS A 15 -15.47 -0.13 -15.53
C LYS A 15 -14.31 0.85 -15.34
N THR A 16 -14.28 1.57 -14.23
CA THR A 16 -13.21 2.51 -13.88
C THR A 16 -11.88 1.79 -13.72
N LEU A 17 -11.84 0.67 -12.98
CA LEU A 17 -10.62 -0.11 -12.78
C LEU A 17 -10.11 -0.71 -14.10
N GLU A 18 -11.01 -1.23 -14.94
CA GLU A 18 -10.66 -1.72 -16.27
C GLU A 18 -10.04 -0.62 -17.14
N LEU A 19 -10.71 0.53 -17.24
CA LEU A 19 -10.23 1.69 -18.00
C LEU A 19 -8.90 2.21 -17.47
N PHE A 20 -8.71 2.20 -16.15
CA PHE A 20 -7.46 2.59 -15.52
C PHE A 20 -6.28 1.78 -16.09
N PHE A 21 -6.36 0.45 -16.11
CA PHE A 21 -5.24 -0.38 -16.60
C PHE A 21 -5.06 -0.26 -18.11
N LEU A 22 -6.14 -0.15 -18.88
CA LEU A 22 -6.06 0.10 -20.33
C LEU A 22 -5.36 1.43 -20.64
N THR A 23 -5.64 2.46 -19.86
CA THR A 23 -5.06 3.81 -20.03
C THR A 23 -3.63 3.85 -19.50
N PHE A 24 -3.35 3.20 -18.37
CA PHE A 24 -2.01 3.03 -17.82
C PHE A 24 -1.07 2.43 -18.86
N GLY A 25 -1.51 1.38 -19.58
CA GLY A 25 -0.72 0.78 -20.65
C GLY A 25 -0.42 1.70 -21.84
N LYS A 26 -1.16 2.80 -22.01
CA LYS A 26 -0.89 3.83 -23.04
C LYS A 26 0.04 4.93 -22.53
N LEU A 27 -0.06 5.27 -21.24
CA LEU A 27 0.65 6.39 -20.63
C LEU A 27 1.95 5.98 -19.94
N TYR A 28 2.24 4.68 -19.82
CA TYR A 28 3.45 4.22 -19.17
C TYR A 28 4.72 4.71 -19.91
N PRO A 29 5.62 5.46 -19.25
CA PRO A 29 6.70 6.18 -19.94
C PRO A 29 7.68 5.32 -20.76
N CYS A 30 7.91 4.08 -20.34
CA CYS A 30 8.76 3.15 -21.07
C CYS A 30 8.00 2.51 -22.23
N GLY A 31 8.33 2.87 -23.48
CA GLY A 31 7.63 2.39 -24.68
C GLY A 31 7.63 0.87 -24.86
N ASP A 32 8.76 0.20 -24.62
CA ASP A 32 8.85 -1.27 -24.68
C ASP A 32 8.04 -1.94 -23.59
N CYS A 33 8.12 -1.42 -22.37
CA CYS A 33 7.37 -1.91 -21.23
C CYS A 33 5.86 -1.76 -21.48
N ALA A 34 5.43 -0.61 -22.01
CA ALA A 34 4.04 -0.30 -22.37
C ALA A 34 3.53 -1.20 -23.50
N ARG A 35 4.34 -1.45 -24.55
CA ARG A 35 4.02 -2.42 -25.62
C ARG A 35 3.79 -3.82 -25.04
N HIS A 36 4.72 -4.28 -24.19
CA HIS A 36 4.61 -5.60 -23.57
C HIS A 36 3.38 -5.70 -22.67
N PHE A 37 3.15 -4.71 -21.79
CA PHE A 37 2.01 -4.69 -20.88
C PHE A 37 0.67 -4.68 -21.65
N ARG A 38 0.54 -3.90 -22.73
CA ARG A 38 -0.64 -3.95 -23.61
C ARG A 38 -0.83 -5.32 -24.26
N GLY A 39 0.25 -6.03 -24.57
CA GLY A 39 0.20 -7.43 -25.00
C GLY A 39 -0.37 -8.35 -23.92
N LEU A 40 0.08 -8.18 -22.66
CA LEU A 40 -0.45 -8.93 -21.52
C LEU A 40 -1.93 -8.65 -21.28
N LEU A 41 -2.38 -7.39 -21.40
CA LEU A 41 -3.80 -7.03 -21.24
C LEU A 41 -4.73 -7.73 -22.25
N LYS A 42 -4.24 -8.04 -23.45
CA LYS A 42 -5.00 -8.82 -24.46
C LYS A 42 -5.15 -10.29 -24.09
N GLN A 43 -4.14 -10.86 -23.43
CA GLN A 43 -4.11 -12.26 -23.03
C GLN A 43 -4.82 -12.47 -21.68
N MET A 44 -4.68 -11.51 -20.78
CA MET A 44 -5.12 -11.57 -19.39
C MET A 44 -5.84 -10.24 -19.04
N PRO A 45 -7.10 -10.06 -19.44
CA PRO A 45 -7.83 -8.82 -19.18
C PRO A 45 -8.01 -8.59 -17.67
N PRO A 46 -8.08 -7.30 -17.22
CA PRO A 46 -8.26 -6.96 -15.81
C PRO A 46 -9.44 -7.67 -15.17
N GLN A 47 -9.19 -8.36 -14.05
CA GLN A 47 -10.26 -8.96 -13.25
C GLN A 47 -10.79 -7.95 -12.25
N THR A 48 -12.03 -7.52 -12.42
CA THR A 48 -12.60 -6.40 -11.66
C THR A 48 -13.74 -6.82 -10.72
N SER A 49 -14.04 -8.13 -10.60
CA SER A 49 -15.20 -8.62 -9.86
C SER A 49 -15.13 -8.41 -8.34
N SER A 50 -13.94 -8.35 -7.76
CA SER A 50 -13.70 -8.07 -6.34
C SER A 50 -12.27 -7.58 -6.10
N ARG A 51 -11.97 -7.15 -4.87
CA ARG A 51 -10.60 -6.84 -4.42
C ARG A 51 -9.65 -8.01 -4.65
N ASN A 52 -10.03 -9.20 -4.19
CA ASN A 52 -9.20 -10.38 -4.30
C ASN A 52 -8.93 -10.76 -5.77
N ALA A 53 -9.96 -10.67 -6.63
CA ALA A 53 -9.79 -10.91 -8.05
C ALA A 53 -8.83 -9.90 -8.70
N ALA A 54 -8.98 -8.61 -8.39
CA ALA A 54 -8.11 -7.55 -8.93
C ALA A 54 -6.67 -7.64 -8.42
N ALA A 55 -6.48 -7.93 -7.12
CA ALA A 55 -5.17 -8.08 -6.50
C ALA A 55 -4.44 -9.31 -7.04
N GLY A 56 -5.13 -10.46 -7.09
CA GLY A 56 -4.58 -11.70 -7.65
C GLY A 56 -4.20 -11.53 -9.12
N TRP A 57 -5.08 -10.95 -9.93
CA TRP A 57 -4.78 -10.66 -11.34
C TRP A 57 -3.54 -9.77 -11.50
N LEU A 58 -3.44 -8.67 -10.75
CA LEU A 58 -2.31 -7.75 -10.86
C LEU A 58 -1.00 -8.42 -10.42
N CYS A 59 -1.06 -9.26 -9.38
CA CYS A 59 0.08 -10.08 -8.94
C CYS A 59 0.58 -11.00 -10.06
N GLU A 60 -0.32 -11.73 -10.70
CA GLU A 60 0.03 -12.63 -11.81
C GLU A 60 0.64 -11.85 -12.99
N VAL A 61 0.08 -10.69 -13.32
CA VAL A 61 0.65 -9.80 -14.35
C VAL A 61 2.05 -9.33 -13.97
N HIS A 62 2.29 -8.93 -12.72
CA HIS A 62 3.62 -8.60 -12.21
C HIS A 62 4.59 -9.79 -12.34
N ASN A 63 4.15 -10.99 -11.98
CA ASN A 63 4.95 -12.21 -12.09
C ASN A 63 5.31 -12.56 -13.54
N ARG A 64 4.45 -12.26 -14.53
CA ARG A 64 4.79 -12.39 -15.95
C ARG A 64 5.93 -11.46 -16.35
N VAL A 65 5.96 -10.25 -15.80
CA VAL A 65 7.07 -9.30 -16.02
C VAL A 65 8.33 -9.80 -15.32
N HIS A 66 8.25 -10.25 -14.05
CA HIS A 66 9.38 -10.85 -13.34
C HIS A 66 9.98 -12.03 -14.12
N LYS A 67 9.14 -12.95 -14.62
CA LYS A 67 9.58 -14.09 -15.44
C LYS A 67 10.33 -13.63 -16.70
N ARG A 68 9.84 -12.61 -17.39
CA ARG A 68 10.50 -12.03 -18.57
C ARG A 68 11.87 -11.43 -18.21
N LEU A 69 11.96 -10.78 -17.05
CA LEU A 69 13.17 -10.13 -16.55
C LEU A 69 14.10 -11.08 -15.77
N LYS A 70 13.74 -12.36 -15.62
CA LYS A 70 14.47 -13.37 -14.83
C LYS A 70 14.62 -12.97 -13.35
N GLN A 71 13.57 -12.40 -12.77
CA GLN A 71 13.45 -12.08 -11.35
C GLN A 71 12.65 -13.16 -10.62
N ASP A 72 12.76 -13.16 -9.29
CA ASP A 72 12.02 -14.10 -8.43
C ASP A 72 10.51 -13.90 -8.54
N ILE A 73 9.77 -15.01 -8.52
CA ILE A 73 8.31 -15.01 -8.58
C ILE A 73 7.75 -14.74 -7.19
N PHE A 74 6.81 -13.80 -7.10
CA PHE A 74 6.12 -13.49 -5.86
C PHE A 74 4.97 -14.48 -5.61
N ASP A 75 4.83 -14.97 -4.38
CA ASP A 75 3.70 -15.79 -3.97
C ASP A 75 2.44 -14.94 -3.78
N CYS A 76 1.53 -15.00 -4.75
CA CYS A 76 0.32 -14.17 -4.75
C CYS A 76 -0.62 -14.44 -3.57
N ASN A 77 -0.48 -15.55 -2.84
CA ASN A 77 -1.25 -15.80 -1.62
C ASN A 77 -0.86 -14.85 -0.47
N LYS A 78 0.35 -14.27 -0.52
CA LYS A 78 0.87 -13.34 0.50
C LYS A 78 0.56 -11.87 0.20
N ILE A 79 -0.22 -11.59 -0.84
CA ILE A 79 -0.43 -10.22 -1.29
C ILE A 79 -1.24 -9.38 -0.28
N GLY A 80 -2.15 -10.00 0.47
CA GLY A 80 -2.95 -9.33 1.49
C GLY A 80 -2.14 -8.91 2.72
N ASP A 81 -1.09 -9.67 3.06
CA ASP A 81 -0.17 -9.33 4.16
C ASP A 81 0.86 -8.29 3.72
N PHE A 82 1.29 -8.34 2.45
CA PHE A 82 2.33 -7.46 1.92
C PHE A 82 1.83 -6.05 1.61
N TYR A 83 0.64 -5.93 1.01
CA TYR A 83 0.01 -4.65 0.73
C TYR A 83 -1.18 -4.46 1.65
N ASP A 84 -0.98 -3.68 2.71
CA ASP A 84 -2.07 -3.30 3.59
C ASP A 84 -3.15 -2.56 2.80
N CYS A 85 -4.38 -3.06 2.91
CA CYS A 85 -5.55 -2.38 2.41
C CYS A 85 -5.80 -1.06 3.15
N GLY A 86 -5.01 -0.69 4.17
CA GLY A 86 -5.03 0.57 4.90
C GLY A 86 -6.35 0.85 5.60
N CYS A 87 -7.18 -0.17 5.81
CA CYS A 87 -8.50 -0.05 6.41
C CYS A 87 -8.46 -0.04 7.95
N GLY A 88 -7.27 0.17 8.54
CA GLY A 88 -7.07 0.22 9.98
C GLY A 88 -7.18 -1.16 10.64
N ASP A 89 -6.42 -1.37 11.70
CA ASP A 89 -6.59 -2.53 12.55
C ASP A 89 -7.80 -2.32 13.47
N ASP A 90 -9.02 -2.66 13.05
CA ASP A 90 -10.15 -2.67 13.99
C ASP A 90 -10.01 -3.77 15.07
N LYS A 91 -9.01 -4.66 14.97
CA LYS A 91 -8.71 -5.69 15.98
C LYS A 91 -7.22 -6.06 16.07
N LYS A 92 -6.36 -5.11 16.48
CA LYS A 92 -5.08 -5.45 17.15
C LYS A 92 -5.11 -5.29 18.67
N TYR A 93 -6.30 -5.21 19.27
CA TYR A 93 -6.50 -5.35 20.72
C TYR A 93 -7.61 -6.36 21.02
N SER A 94 -7.32 -7.65 20.86
CA SER A 94 -7.98 -8.71 21.64
C SER A 94 -7.20 -10.01 21.56
N LYS A 95 -6.67 -10.39 22.72
CA LYS A 95 -6.00 -11.65 23.09
C LYS A 95 -4.51 -11.79 22.75
N LYS A 96 -3.70 -11.12 23.56
CA LYS A 96 -2.63 -11.78 24.33
C LYS A 96 -2.33 -10.96 25.58
N GLY A 97 -2.44 -11.56 26.76
CA GLY A 97 -2.08 -10.93 28.03
C GLY A 97 -3.01 -11.35 29.16
N GLY A 98 -2.61 -12.38 29.90
CA GLY A 98 -3.29 -12.82 31.12
C GLY A 98 -3.26 -11.75 32.21
N LYS A 99 -4.25 -11.82 33.09
CA LYS A 99 -4.28 -11.17 34.41
C LYS A 99 -3.28 -11.86 35.33
N ASP A 100 -2.53 -11.06 36.08
CA ASP A 100 -2.17 -11.17 37.51
C ASP A 100 -1.00 -10.22 37.76
N SER A 101 -0.83 -9.46 38.84
CA SER A 101 -1.65 -8.88 39.92
C SER A 101 -0.71 -7.89 40.63
N GLN A 102 -1.22 -6.73 41.09
CA GLN A 102 -0.63 -5.80 42.11
C GLN A 102 0.73 -5.14 41.72
N ASP A 103 1.13 -3.93 42.12
CA ASP A 103 0.87 -3.12 43.30
C ASP A 103 1.33 -1.65 43.07
N SER A 104 0.68 -0.73 43.81
CA SER A 104 1.12 0.56 44.38
C SER A 104 1.80 1.71 43.58
N LYS A 105 1.12 2.87 43.71
CA LYS A 105 1.59 4.21 44.13
C LYS A 105 2.99 4.67 43.68
N ASP A 106 3.08 5.86 43.07
CA ASP A 106 3.21 7.12 43.81
C ASP A 106 3.11 8.34 42.88
N LYS A 107 2.61 9.45 43.41
CA LYS A 107 2.62 10.78 42.79
C LYS A 107 4.06 11.30 42.69
N THR A 108 4.33 12.23 41.78
CA THR A 108 4.84 13.59 42.10
C THR A 108 5.16 14.36 40.82
N SER A 109 4.62 15.57 40.73
CA SER A 109 4.98 16.64 39.78
C SER A 109 6.49 16.92 39.79
N VAL A 110 7.06 17.43 38.69
CA VAL A 110 7.78 18.73 38.67
C VAL A 110 8.16 19.12 37.23
N LYS A 111 8.02 20.44 37.01
CA LYS A 111 8.34 21.34 35.89
C LYS A 111 9.73 21.24 35.24
N ASP A 112 9.80 21.98 34.13
CA ASP A 112 10.96 22.68 33.51
C ASP A 112 11.83 21.81 32.58
N LYS A 113 12.31 22.26 31.41
CA LYS A 113 12.59 23.62 30.96
C LYS A 113 12.94 23.63 29.46
N THR A 114 12.54 24.70 28.77
CA THR A 114 13.25 25.41 27.66
C THR A 114 13.84 24.59 26.50
N THR A 115 13.29 24.68 25.28
CA THR A 115 13.53 25.78 24.30
C THR A 115 14.98 26.23 24.25
N LYS A 116 15.79 25.59 23.40
CA LYS A 116 17.14 26.09 23.06
C LYS A 116 17.62 25.78 21.64
N ASP A 117 16.72 25.42 20.71
CA ASP A 117 17.14 25.08 19.33
C ASP A 117 16.56 26.01 18.24
N ASP A 118 15.66 26.95 18.59
CA ASP A 118 14.97 27.80 17.59
C ASP A 118 15.59 29.19 17.36
N GLU A 119 16.59 29.59 18.16
CA GLU A 119 17.27 30.89 18.00
C GLU A 119 18.58 30.81 17.20
N GLU A 120 19.11 29.61 16.94
CA GLU A 120 20.33 29.44 16.14
C GLU A 120 20.03 29.48 14.62
N LEU A 121 18.83 29.07 14.21
CA LEU A 121 18.44 29.05 12.79
C LEU A 121 18.05 30.44 12.23
N LYS A 122 17.75 31.42 13.09
CA LYS A 122 17.30 32.75 12.65
C LYS A 122 18.44 33.72 12.35
N GLU A 123 19.63 33.49 12.89
CA GLU A 123 20.80 34.34 12.63
C GLU A 123 21.61 33.89 11.39
N GLU A 124 21.48 32.64 10.94
CA GLU A 124 22.08 32.21 9.66
C GLU A 124 21.32 32.74 8.43
N ILE A 125 20.00 32.88 8.52
CA ILE A 125 19.17 33.38 7.40
C ILE A 125 19.38 34.88 7.15
N LYS A 126 19.89 35.64 8.14
CA LYS A 126 20.09 37.10 8.00
C LYS A 126 21.46 37.50 7.45
N ARG A 127 22.36 36.53 7.20
CA ARG A 127 23.71 36.75 6.62
C ARG A 127 23.86 36.20 5.19
N THR A 128 22.77 35.79 4.55
CA THR A 128 22.70 35.45 3.12
C THR A 128 21.80 36.45 2.41
#